data_AF-A0A132T6A1-F1
#
_entry.id   AF-A0A132T6A1-F1
#
_cell.length_a   1.000
_cell.length_b   1.000
_cell.length_c   1.000
_cell.angle_alpha   90.00
_cell.angle_beta   90.00
_cell.angle_gamma   90.00
#
_symmetry.space_group_name_H-M   'P 1'
#
loop_
_entity.id
_entity.type
_entity.pdbx_description
1 polymer ?
#
loop_
_entity_poly.entity_id
_entity_poly.type
_entity_poly.pdbx_seq_one_letter_code
_entity_poly.pdbx_strand_id
1 'polypeptide(L)' 'MTEHLNPDGTVNLNEADDPVHLDPLVIVNCGLCDDDGYRGGTVCDHIDHATESAHGRGLMRAELDRIRQRKAQRARGASA' A
#
# COMPACT_ATOMS: atom_id res chain seq x y z
N MET A 1 -21.59 -5.46 -4.11
CA MET A 1 -21.54 -4.76 -2.81
C MET A 1 -22.76 -5.21 -2.06
N THR A 2 -22.64 -6.34 -1.37
CA THR A 2 -23.79 -7.02 -0.77
C THR A 2 -24.05 -6.40 0.59
N GLU A 3 -25.30 -6.03 0.86
CA GLU A 3 -25.71 -5.26 2.04
C GLU A 3 -25.59 -6.11 3.30
N HIS A 4 -24.66 -5.75 4.20
CA HIS A 4 -24.47 -6.37 5.52
C HIS A 4 -25.36 -5.70 6.60
N LEU A 5 -26.57 -5.23 6.24
CA LEU A 5 -27.51 -4.63 7.20
C LEU A 5 -28.63 -5.60 7.55
N ASN A 6 -28.87 -5.76 8.84
CA ASN A 6 -30.02 -6.50 9.35
C ASN A 6 -31.33 -5.75 9.04
N PRO A 7 -32.48 -6.45 9.01
CA PRO A 7 -33.79 -5.85 8.78
C PRO A 7 -34.23 -4.86 9.87
N ASP A 8 -33.58 -4.85 11.04
CA ASP A 8 -33.78 -3.87 12.12
C ASP A 8 -32.83 -2.66 12.03
N GLY A 9 -32.01 -2.58 10.97
CA GLY A 9 -31.05 -1.51 10.77
C GLY A 9 -29.76 -1.66 11.57
N THR A 10 -29.57 -2.79 12.26
CA THR A 10 -28.31 -3.09 12.96
C THR A 10 -27.32 -3.82 12.05
N VAL A 11 -26.06 -3.89 12.48
CA VAL A 11 -25.02 -4.71 11.85
C VAL A 11 -24.63 -5.82 12.83
N ASN A 12 -24.53 -7.06 12.36
CA ASN A 12 -24.03 -8.15 13.19
C ASN A 12 -22.50 -8.02 13.31
N LEU A 13 -22.02 -7.40 14.40
CA LEU A 13 -20.58 -7.27 14.68
C LEU A 13 -19.89 -8.60 15.05
N ASN A 14 -20.66 -9.68 15.26
CA ASN A 14 -20.18 -10.96 15.77
C ASN A 14 -20.29 -12.12 14.77
N GLU A 15 -20.87 -11.89 13.58
CA GLU A 15 -20.74 -12.86 12.51
C GLU A 15 -19.31 -12.67 12.02
N ALA A 16 -18.42 -13.60 12.37
CA ALA A 16 -17.07 -13.60 11.84
C ALA A 16 -17.19 -13.78 10.33
N ASP A 17 -17.28 -12.66 9.59
CA ASP A 17 -16.60 -12.55 8.31
C ASP A 17 -15.17 -13.01 8.63
N ASP A 18 -14.88 -14.29 8.38
CA ASP A 18 -13.54 -14.83 8.49
C ASP A 18 -12.64 -13.80 7.81
N PRO A 19 -11.71 -13.17 8.53
CA PRO A 19 -10.89 -12.15 7.92
C PRO A 19 -10.17 -12.86 6.79
N VAL A 20 -10.58 -12.55 5.55
CA VAL A 20 -10.06 -13.10 4.28
C VAL A 20 -8.52 -13.03 4.23
N HIS A 21 -7.96 -12.22 5.13
CA HIS A 21 -6.58 -11.84 5.35
C HIS A 21 -5.77 -12.89 6.14
N LEU A 22 -6.41 -13.94 6.70
CA LEU A 22 -5.75 -15.12 7.30
C LEU A 22 -5.66 -16.32 6.34
N ASP A 23 -6.00 -16.14 5.06
CA ASP A 23 -5.77 -17.17 4.05
C ASP A 23 -4.25 -17.44 3.93
N PRO A 24 -3.80 -18.71 4.02
CA PRO A 24 -2.37 -19.05 3.95
C PRO A 24 -1.65 -18.52 2.70
N LEU A 25 -2.33 -18.46 1.55
CA LEU A 25 -1.75 -17.90 0.32
C LEU A 25 -1.58 -16.39 0.43
N VAL A 26 -2.51 -15.70 1.10
CA VAL A 26 -2.42 -14.25 1.34
C VAL A 26 -1.28 -13.93 2.28
N ILE A 27 -1.09 -14.72 3.34
CA ILE A 27 0.01 -14.57 4.30
C ILE A 27 1.36 -14.73 3.59
N VAL A 28 1.54 -15.83 2.84
CA VAL A 28 2.78 -16.12 2.09
C VAL A 28 3.09 -15.02 1.07
N ASN A 29 2.07 -14.47 0.40
CA ASN A 29 2.27 -13.46 -0.64
C ASN A 29 2.57 -12.06 -0.08
N CYS A 30 2.17 -11.75 1.15
CA CYS A 30 2.33 -10.41 1.73
C CYS A 30 3.81 -10.07 2.04
N GLY A 31 4.59 -11.05 2.49
CA GLY A 31 6.02 -10.87 2.84
C GLY A 31 6.31 -9.90 4.00
N LEU A 32 5.29 -9.22 4.55
CA LEU A 32 5.38 -8.34 5.71
C LEU A 32 4.75 -8.93 6.97
N CYS A 33 3.84 -9.89 6.81
CA CYS A 33 3.25 -10.62 7.93
C CYS A 33 4.19 -11.74 8.39
N ASP A 34 4.07 -12.16 9.64
CA ASP A 34 4.62 -13.43 10.12
C ASP A 34 3.82 -14.63 9.62
N ASP A 35 4.27 -15.84 9.96
CA ASP A 35 3.67 -17.11 9.52
C ASP A 35 2.21 -17.28 10.01
N ASP A 36 1.81 -16.55 11.04
CA ASP A 36 0.47 -16.58 11.62
C ASP A 36 -0.44 -15.47 11.05
N GLY A 37 0.06 -14.62 10.14
CA GLY A 37 -0.70 -13.53 9.52
C GLY A 37 -0.75 -12.23 10.34
N TYR A 38 0.19 -12.04 11.26
CA TYR A 38 0.29 -10.85 12.11
C TYR A 38 1.49 -9.98 11.73
N ARG A 39 1.42 -8.69 12.10
CA ARG A 39 2.52 -7.73 12.00
C ARG A 39 2.59 -6.92 13.27
N GLY A 40 3.59 -7.17 14.11
CA GLY A 40 3.73 -6.46 15.39
C GLY A 40 2.59 -6.72 16.37
N GLY A 41 1.97 -7.91 16.31
CA GLY A 41 0.87 -8.33 17.19
C GLY A 41 -0.53 -7.93 16.73
N THR A 42 -0.67 -7.27 15.57
CA THR A 42 -1.96 -6.97 14.95
C THR A 42 -2.16 -7.78 13.68
N VAL A 43 -3.40 -8.19 13.39
CA VAL A 43 -3.74 -8.89 12.14
C VAL A 43 -3.31 -8.01 10.96
N CYS A 44 -2.60 -8.62 10.03
CA CYS A 44 -1.99 -7.96 8.89
C CYS A 44 -3.01 -7.83 7.75
N ASP A 45 -3.48 -6.62 7.48
CA ASP A 45 -4.43 -6.29 6.39
C ASP A 45 -3.73 -5.63 5.19
N HIS A 46 -2.42 -5.85 5.05
CA HIS A 46 -1.61 -5.19 4.05
C HIS A 46 -2.03 -5.55 2.61
N ILE A 47 -2.40 -4.54 1.85
CA ILE A 47 -2.61 -4.62 0.40
C ILE A 47 -1.38 -4.06 -0.31
N ASP A 48 -0.71 -4.90 -1.10
CA ASP A 48 0.46 -4.48 -1.88
C ASP A 48 0.05 -3.66 -3.12
N HIS A 49 0.11 -2.34 -2.99
CA HIS A 49 -0.09 -1.39 -4.09
C HIS A 49 1.19 -1.08 -4.86
N ALA A 50 2.28 -1.85 -4.67
CA ALA A 50 3.56 -1.57 -5.30
C ALA A 50 3.45 -1.56 -6.82
N THR A 51 2.72 -2.52 -7.41
CA THR A 51 2.55 -2.62 -8.86
C THR A 51 1.78 -1.42 -9.43
N GLU A 52 0.65 -1.06 -8.82
CA GLU A 52 -0.17 0.08 -9.26
C GLU A 52 0.58 1.40 -9.16
N SER A 53 1.41 1.54 -8.12
CA SER A 53 2.20 2.74 -7.88
C SER A 53 3.50 2.81 -8.69
N ALA A 54 3.89 1.75 -9.42
CA ALA A 54 5.18 1.67 -10.11
C ALA A 54 5.35 2.77 -11.16
N HIS A 55 4.32 3.02 -11.97
CA HIS A 55 4.33 4.05 -13.00
C HIS A 55 4.51 5.45 -12.41
N GLY A 56 3.71 5.80 -11.39
CA GLY A 56 3.79 7.09 -10.71
C GLY A 56 5.16 7.34 -10.06
N ARG A 57 5.74 6.32 -9.42
CA ARG A 57 7.11 6.40 -8.87
C ARG A 57 8.16 6.65 -9.96
N GLY A 58 7.99 6.06 -11.15
CA GLY A 58 8.86 6.30 -12.29
C GLY A 58 8.84 7.77 -12.74
N LEU A 59 7.64 8.33 -12.90
CA LEU A 59 7.46 9.73 -13.27
C LEU A 59 8.05 10.69 -12.23
N MET A 60 7.79 10.43 -10.95
CA MET A 60 8.31 11.24 -9.84
C MET A 60 9.84 11.24 -9.80
N ARG A 61 10.47 10.07 -9.95
CA ARG A 61 11.94 9.97 -10.03
C ARG A 61 12.51 10.73 -11.22
N ALA A 62 11.91 10.59 -12.40
CA ALA A 62 12.33 11.30 -13.59
C ALA A 62 12.28 12.82 -13.41
N GLU A 63 11.22 13.35 -12.79
CA GLU A 63 11.12 14.80 -12.54
C GLU A 63 12.14 15.29 -11.51
N LEU A 64 12.38 14.52 -10.45
CA LEU A 64 13.43 14.84 -9.49
C LEU A 64 14.81 14.95 -10.16
N ASP A 65 15.12 14.05 -11.10
CA ASP A 65 16.37 14.11 -11.85
C ASP A 65 16.46 15.34 -12.76
N ARG A 66 15.37 15.70 -13.45
CA ARG A 66 15.31 16.95 -14.23
C ARG A 66 15.54 18.17 -13.34
N ILE A 67 14.94 18.22 -12.16
CA ILE A 67 15.16 19.31 -11.19
C ILE A 67 16.63 19.38 -10.78
N ARG A 68 17.27 18.24 -10.46
CA ARG A 68 18.70 18.20 -10.11
C ARG A 68 19.58 18.72 -11.25
N GLN A 69 19.30 18.31 -12.48
CA GLN A 69 20.04 18.77 -13.67
C GLN A 69 19.90 20.28 -13.88
N ARG A 70 18.68 20.83 -13.79
CA ARG A 70 18.43 22.28 -13.90
C ARG A 70 19.19 23.07 -12.81
N LYS A 71 19.20 22.57 -11.57
CA LYS A 71 19.97 23.19 -10.47
C LYS A 71 21.47 23.17 -10.75
N ALA A 72 22.01 22.04 -11.21
CA ALA A 72 23.43 21.91 -11.54
C ALA A 72 23.85 22.79 -12.73
N GLN A 73 22.97 22.99 -13.72
CA GLN A 73 23.21 23.92 -14.83
C GLN A 73 23.25 25.37 -14.34
N ARG A 74 22.31 25.79 -13.49
CA ARG A 74 22.30 27.15 -12.91
C ARG A 74 23.56 27.43 -12.08
N ALA A 75 23.99 26.49 -11.25
CA ALA A 75 25.21 26.64 -10.46
C ALA A 75 26.45 26.84 -11.35
N ARG A 76 26.53 26.12 -12.47
CA ARG A 76 27.62 26.27 -13.45
C ARG A 76 27.56 27.61 -14.19
N GLY A 77 26.38 28.05 -14.61
CA GLY A 77 26.19 29.31 -15.31
C GLY A 77 26.39 30.56 -14.43
N ALA A 78 26.23 30.44 -13.11
CA ALA A 78 26.51 31.53 -12.16
C ALA A 78 28.01 31.67 -11.79
N SER A 79 28.85 30.75 -12.25
CA SER A 79 30.32 30.75 -11.99
C SER A 79 31.13 31.24 -13.21
N ALA A 80 30.47 31.70 -14.27
CA ALA A 80 31.05 32.26 -15.49
C ALA A 80 30.68 33.74 -15.59
#